data_AF-F6HWQ8-F1
#
_entry.id   AF-F6HWQ8-F1
#
_cell.length_a   1.000
_cell.length_b   1.000
_cell.length_c   1.000
_cell.angle_alpha   90.00
_cell.angle_beta   90.00
_cell.angle_gamma   90.00
#
_symmetry.space_group_name_H-M   'P 1'
#
loop_
_entity.id
_entity.type
_entity.pdbx_description
1 polymer ?
#
loop_
_entity_poly.entity_id
_entity_poly.type
_entity_poly.pdbx_seq_one_letter_code
_entity_poly.pdbx_strand_id
1 'polypeptide(L)'
;MKFGSAFHFGLEAGSKSELLLAMSYLCKGNPEALLVYNGFKDAKYIVFALVTRKLALNTMIIPEQEEELDQVFTTMHAIIFYA
;
A
#
# COMPACT_ATOMS: atom_id res chain seq x y z
N MET A 1 -11.93 -10.70 6.41
CA MET A 1 -12.42 -10.00 7.63
C MET A 1 -13.86 -10.40 7.92
N LYS A 2 -14.21 -10.80 9.16
CA LYS A 2 -15.59 -11.22 9.52
C LYS A 2 -16.52 -10.04 9.82
N PHE A 3 -15.97 -8.91 10.26
CA PHE A 3 -16.69 -7.67 10.58
C PHE A 3 -16.12 -6.53 9.72
N GLY A 4 -16.93 -5.50 9.44
CA GLY A 4 -16.51 -4.32 8.65
C GLY A 4 -16.52 -4.50 7.13
N SER A 5 -16.54 -5.74 6.61
CA SER A 5 -16.51 -6.02 5.17
C SER A 5 -17.66 -5.37 4.39
N ALA A 6 -18.88 -5.37 4.95
CA ALA A 6 -20.06 -4.74 4.34
C ALA A 6 -19.98 -3.21 4.26
N PHE A 7 -19.06 -2.59 5.00
CA PHE A 7 -18.82 -1.14 5.02
C PHE A 7 -17.49 -0.79 4.34
N HIS A 8 -16.86 -1.76 3.67
CA HIS A 8 -15.60 -1.60 2.95
C HIS A 8 -14.49 -1.08 3.88
N PHE A 9 -14.51 -1.57 5.12
CA PHE A 9 -13.63 -1.08 6.17
C PHE A 9 -12.16 -1.29 5.79
N GLY A 10 -11.44 -0.17 5.65
CA GLY A 10 -10.04 -0.15 5.26
C GLY A 10 -9.08 -0.38 6.43
N LEU A 11 -7.80 -0.53 6.11
CA LEU A 11 -6.72 -0.63 7.09
C LEU A 11 -5.65 0.42 6.80
N GLU A 12 -5.04 0.94 7.86
CA GLU A 12 -3.87 1.80 7.78
C GLU A 12 -2.66 1.01 8.30
N ALA A 13 -1.50 1.30 7.72
CA ALA A 13 -0.22 0.72 8.14
C ALA A 13 0.85 1.81 8.15
N GLY A 14 1.57 1.93 9.26
CA GLY A 14 2.67 2.87 9.47
C GLY A 14 4.07 2.24 9.37
N SER A 15 4.15 0.92 9.19
CA SER A 15 5.40 0.15 9.18
C SER A 15 5.32 -1.08 8.27
N LYS A 16 6.46 -1.75 8.01
CA LYS A 16 6.48 -2.96 7.14
C LYS A 16 5.64 -4.08 7.67
N SER A 17 5.77 -4.34 8.98
CA SER A 17 5.05 -5.39 9.67
C SER A 17 3.55 -5.15 9.57
N GLU A 18 3.12 -3.91 9.75
CA GLU A 18 1.70 -3.53 9.63
C GLU A 18 1.22 -3.62 8.17
N LEU A 19 2.03 -3.19 7.20
CA LEU A 19 1.65 -3.28 5.79
C LEU A 19 1.43 -4.73 5.37
N LEU A 20 2.36 -5.63 5.71
CA LEU A 20 2.23 -7.05 5.43
C LEU A 20 1.02 -7.67 6.13
N LEU A 21 0.77 -7.27 7.39
CA LEU A 21 -0.41 -7.72 8.13
C LEU A 21 -1.70 -7.24 7.45
N ALA A 22 -1.79 -5.96 7.11
CA ALA A 22 -2.95 -5.36 6.46
C ALA A 22 -3.22 -6.01 5.10
N MET A 23 -2.18 -6.21 4.28
CA MET A 23 -2.27 -6.95 3.02
C MET A 23 -2.83 -8.36 3.24
N SER A 24 -2.33 -9.10 4.25
CA SER A 24 -2.79 -10.47 4.51
C SER A 24 -4.29 -10.56 4.84
N TYR A 25 -4.84 -9.55 5.53
CA TYR A 25 -6.25 -9.47 5.86
C TYR A 25 -7.12 -9.00 4.69
N LEU A 26 -6.64 -8.01 3.93
CA LEU A 26 -7.37 -7.42 2.81
C LEU A 26 -7.41 -8.32 1.57
N CYS A 27 -6.38 -9.15 1.35
CA CYS A 27 -6.40 -10.18 0.29
C CYS A 27 -7.57 -11.19 0.44
N LYS A 28 -8.12 -11.33 1.65
CA LYS A 28 -9.31 -12.16 1.95
C LYS A 28 -10.50 -11.29 2.40
N GLY A 29 -10.44 -9.99 2.13
CA GLY A 29 -11.40 -8.97 2.54
C GLY A 29 -12.30 -8.53 1.40
N ASN A 30 -12.91 -7.36 1.58
CA ASN A 30 -13.63 -6.69 0.51
C ASN A 30 -12.61 -6.04 -0.46
N PRO A 31 -12.69 -6.26 -1.78
CA PRO A 31 -11.75 -5.68 -2.74
C PRO A 31 -11.79 -4.14 -2.81
N GLU A 32 -12.89 -3.52 -2.39
CA GLU A 32 -13.02 -2.05 -2.35
C GLU A 32 -12.46 -1.43 -1.08
N ALA A 33 -12.10 -2.24 -0.08
CA ALA A 33 -11.53 -1.75 1.18
C ALA A 33 -10.19 -1.04 0.94
N LEU A 34 -10.07 0.17 1.46
CA LEU A 34 -8.90 1.02 1.30
C LEU A 34 -7.72 0.51 2.15
N LEU A 35 -6.54 0.41 1.57
CA LEU A 35 -5.28 0.25 2.27
C LEU A 35 -4.54 1.58 2.26
N VAL A 36 -4.41 2.24 3.42
CA VAL A 36 -3.61 3.45 3.56
C VAL A 36 -2.22 3.07 4.05
N TYR A 37 -1.19 3.46 3.32
CA TYR A 37 0.20 3.26 3.74
C TYR A 37 0.84 4.61 4.10
N ASN A 38 1.05 4.79 5.39
CA ASN A 38 1.65 5.96 6.03
C ASN A 38 3.01 5.57 6.65
N GLY A 39 3.77 6.54 7.20
CA GLY A 39 5.07 6.27 7.83
C GLY A 39 6.26 6.57 6.91
N PHE A 40 7.47 6.61 7.47
CA PHE A 40 8.71 6.90 6.73
C PHE A 40 8.98 5.87 5.62
N LYS A 41 9.16 6.35 4.39
CA LYS A 41 9.30 5.49 3.21
C LYS A 41 10.74 5.49 2.71
N ASP A 42 11.32 4.30 2.59
CA ASP A 42 12.49 4.09 1.73
C ASP A 42 12.07 3.51 0.37
N ALA A 43 12.99 3.50 -0.60
CA ALA A 43 12.73 2.97 -1.93
C ALA A 43 12.22 1.52 -1.94
N LYS A 44 12.66 0.65 -1.01
CA LYS A 44 12.19 -0.73 -0.92
C LYS A 44 10.73 -0.79 -0.44
N TYR A 45 10.32 0.13 0.42
CA TYR A 45 8.93 0.21 0.89
C TYR A 45 7.95 0.67 -0.19
N ILE A 46 8.38 1.60 -1.04
CA ILE A 46 7.58 2.02 -2.19
C ILE A 46 7.32 0.83 -3.12
N VAL A 47 8.30 -0.05 -3.32
CA VAL A 47 8.10 -1.31 -4.07
C VAL A 47 6.98 -2.15 -3.44
N PHE A 48 6.98 -2.34 -2.12
CA PHE A 48 5.92 -3.12 -1.45
C PHE A 48 4.55 -2.49 -1.66
N ALA A 49 4.43 -1.18 -1.46
CA ALA A 49 3.17 -0.47 -1.68
C ALA A 49 2.71 -0.57 -3.15
N LEU A 50 3.61 -0.51 -4.12
CA LEU A 50 3.29 -0.71 -5.54
C LEU A 50 2.90 -2.17 -5.86
N VAL A 51 3.50 -3.17 -5.20
CA VAL A 51 3.11 -4.59 -5.33
C VAL A 51 1.67 -4.82 -4.87
N THR A 52 1.18 -4.10 -3.86
CA THR A 52 -0.22 -4.22 -3.43
C THR A 52 -1.22 -3.91 -4.55
N ARG A 53 -0.87 -2.98 -5.45
CA ARG A 53 -1.69 -2.69 -6.65
C ARG A 53 -1.70 -3.87 -7.62
N LYS A 54 -0.58 -4.59 -7.79
CA LYS A 54 -0.54 -5.85 -8.55
C LYS A 54 -1.40 -6.95 -7.91
N LEU A 55 -1.61 -6.88 -6.59
CA LEU A 55 -2.51 -7.77 -5.84
C LEU A 55 -3.98 -7.30 -5.86
N ALA A 56 -4.32 -6.31 -6.70
CA ALA A 56 -5.66 -5.72 -6.81
C ALA A 56 -6.18 -5.10 -5.49
N LEU A 57 -5.29 -4.70 -4.58
CA LEU A 57 -5.67 -3.96 -3.37
C LEU A 57 -5.86 -2.47 -3.71
N ASN A 58 -6.87 -1.86 -3.09
CA ASN A 58 -7.16 -0.44 -3.21
C ASN A 58 -6.21 0.38 -2.32
N THR A 59 -4.96 0.54 -2.75
CA THR A 59 -3.90 1.14 -1.93
C THR A 59 -3.67 2.61 -2.23
N MET A 60 -3.56 3.41 -1.16
CA MET A 60 -3.16 4.82 -1.17
C MET A 60 -1.85 4.98 -0.39
N ILE A 61 -0.84 5.58 -1.03
CA ILE A 61 0.46 5.89 -0.41
C ILE A 61 0.43 7.35 0.03
N ILE A 62 0.72 7.63 1.30
CA ILE A 62 0.71 8.98 1.87
C ILE A 62 2.15 9.46 2.06
N PRO A 63 2.72 10.27 1.17
CA PRO A 63 4.07 10.84 1.37
C PRO A 63 4.08 11.80 2.57
N GLU A 64 5.08 11.69 3.44
CA GLU A 64 5.24 12.54 4.63
C GLU A 64 6.16 13.75 4.38
N GLN A 65 7.10 13.61 3.45
CA GLN A 65 8.05 14.65 3.05
C GLN A 65 8.00 14.84 1.53
N GLU A 66 8.37 16.02 1.06
CA GLU A 66 8.34 16.37 -0.37
C GLU A 66 9.26 15.44 -1.18
N GLU A 67 10.44 15.10 -0.63
CA GLU A 67 11.42 14.23 -1.27
C GLU A 67 10.91 12.78 -1.46
N GLU A 68 9.90 12.36 -0.70
CA GLU A 68 9.29 11.04 -0.88
C GLU A 68 8.50 10.94 -2.19
N LEU A 69 7.96 12.06 -2.71
CA LEU A 69 7.24 12.07 -3.99
C LEU A 69 8.14 11.63 -5.15
N ASP A 70 9.34 12.20 -5.23
CA ASP A 70 10.31 11.87 -6.28
C ASP A 70 10.73 10.41 -6.21
N GLN A 71 10.92 9.88 -5.01
CA GLN A 71 11.21 8.45 -4.81
C GLN A 71 10.05 7.57 -5.27
N VAL A 72 8.80 7.98 -5.03
CA VAL A 72 7.61 7.26 -5.48
C VAL A 72 7.56 7.22 -7.00
N PHE A 73 7.70 8.37 -7.66
CA PHE A 73 7.68 8.44 -9.12
C PHE A 73 8.81 7.63 -9.76
N THR A 74 10.03 7.76 -9.25
CA THR A 74 11.21 7.05 -9.75
C THR A 74 11.03 5.54 -9.63
N THR A 75 10.60 5.07 -8.45
CA THR A 75 10.41 3.63 -8.20
C THR A 75 9.25 3.08 -9.01
N MET A 76 8.15 3.84 -9.14
CA MET A 76 7.00 3.45 -9.96
C MET A 76 7.40 3.32 -11.43
N HIS A 77 8.16 4.27 -11.97
CA HIS A 77 8.66 4.21 -13.33
C HIS A 77 9.56 2.98 -13.53
N ALA A 78 10.47 2.70 -12.59
CA ALA A 78 11.31 1.50 -12.63
C ALA A 78 10.49 0.20 -12.68
N ILE A 79 9.46 0.07 -11.82
CA ILE A 79 8.64 -1.15 -11.74
C ILE A 79 7.71 -1.31 -12.95
N ILE A 80 7.19 -0.23 -13.52
CA ILE A 80 6.25 -0.31 -14.65
C ILE A 80 6.98 -0.60 -15.96
N PHE A 81 8.18 -0.02 -16.16
CA PHE A 81 8.85 -0.04 -17.46
C PHE A 81 10.07 -0.97 -17.53
N TYR A 82 10.65 -1.38 -16.39
CA TYR A 82 11.92 -2.12 -16.38
C TYR A 82 11.89 -3.42 -15.56
N ALA A 83 10.74 -3.82 -15.00
CA ALA A 83 10.56 -5.05 -14.22
C ALA A 83 9.46 -5.94 -14.81
#